data_AF-M6QIE6-F1
#
_entry.id   AF-M6QIE6-F1
#
_cell.length_a   1.000
_cell.length_b   1.000
_cell.length_c   1.000
_cell.angle_alpha   90.00
_cell.angle_beta   90.00
_cell.angle_gamma   90.00
#
_symmetry.space_group_name_H-M   'P 1'
#
loop_
_entity.id
_entity.type
_entity.pdbx_description
1 polymer ?
#
loop_
_entity_poly.entity_id
_entity_poly.type
_entity_poly.pdbx_seq_one_letter_code
_entity_poly.pdbx_strand_id
1 'polypeptide(L)'
;MIQYQIGWLYLEELSDSREHLNAEKEIHNVFSLCFPDIPKGKGHCAFFKMNIISEEGANRLDIPLEGKRGYLVISDAISQNDFKKIVETRVTEAFDKGNRSEALQELNQFFIHTDLDFRDEFRKDLIPVEELRILIDSAFETVVRGNGTTLHEAVAKDDYLSEEEVLAARKEDTELHWRDVPSEHLANYPDFSIFLDFEGLRYYLPAVMIFALNFNHRKDWTSERAYWILLPNIAPRNAGKGYGERFDVAAFANNLNLTQAQIISCYRFACYMAIEAEEGVDEDQYPAMCKWRTLAGSD
;
A
#
# COMPACT_ATOMS: atom_id res chain seq x y z
N MET A 1 5.10 0.76 -32.73
CA MET A 1 5.84 0.12 -31.62
C MET A 1 5.21 0.64 -30.36
N ILE A 2 4.67 -0.22 -29.50
CA ILE A 2 4.03 0.23 -28.26
C ILE A 2 5.12 0.76 -27.35
N GLN A 3 5.04 2.02 -26.93
CA GLN A 3 5.98 2.56 -25.97
C GLN A 3 5.54 2.16 -24.56
N TYR A 4 6.44 1.54 -23.81
CA TYR A 4 6.27 1.24 -22.40
C TYR A 4 7.54 1.57 -21.64
N GLN A 5 7.41 1.84 -20.35
CA GLN A 5 8.50 1.99 -19.40
C GLN A 5 8.25 1.06 -18.23
N ILE A 6 9.26 0.29 -17.84
CA ILE A 6 9.19 -0.58 -16.67
C ILE A 6 9.54 0.26 -15.43
N GLY A 7 8.60 0.38 -14.50
CA GLY A 7 8.81 0.95 -13.18
C GLY A 7 9.05 -0.16 -12.15
N TRP A 8 10.12 -0.08 -11.38
CA TRP A 8 10.38 -1.03 -10.29
C TRP A 8 9.87 -0.42 -9.00
N LEU A 9 8.86 -1.05 -8.39
CA LEU A 9 8.15 -0.49 -7.23
C LEU A 9 8.62 -1.14 -5.93
N TYR A 10 8.84 -2.46 -5.94
CA TYR A 10 9.27 -3.18 -4.75
C TYR A 10 10.21 -4.31 -5.17
N LEU A 11 11.51 -4.16 -4.87
CA LEU A 11 12.58 -5.14 -5.15
C LEU A 11 13.55 -5.32 -3.97
N GLU A 12 13.41 -4.52 -2.91
CA GLU A 12 14.43 -4.36 -1.87
C GLU A 12 14.64 -5.62 -1.02
N GLU A 13 13.66 -6.52 -0.97
CA GLU A 13 13.79 -7.80 -0.29
C GLU A 13 14.76 -8.77 -0.98
N LEU A 14 15.11 -8.49 -2.25
CA LEU A 14 16.06 -9.24 -3.06
C LEU A 14 17.42 -8.53 -3.04
N SER A 15 18.50 -9.29 -2.85
CA SER A 15 19.87 -8.74 -2.81
C SER A 15 20.33 -8.26 -4.19
N ASP A 16 21.13 -7.20 -4.21
CA ASP A 16 21.87 -6.77 -5.42
C ASP A 16 22.94 -7.79 -5.83
N SER A 17 23.42 -8.58 -4.87
CA SER A 17 24.33 -9.69 -5.12
C SER A 17 23.55 -11.00 -5.26
N ARG A 18 24.15 -12.02 -5.88
CA ARG A 18 23.49 -13.32 -6.02
C ARG A 18 23.49 -14.04 -4.69
N GLU A 19 22.30 -14.30 -4.17
CA GLU A 19 22.12 -15.03 -2.91
C GLU A 19 21.09 -16.15 -3.06
N HIS A 20 21.30 -17.22 -2.30
CA HIS A 20 20.32 -18.28 -2.18
C HIS A 20 19.14 -17.81 -1.34
N LEU A 21 17.94 -18.25 -1.74
CA LEU A 21 16.72 -17.89 -1.03
C LEU A 21 16.52 -18.79 0.20
N ASN A 22 16.19 -18.17 1.32
CA ASN A 22 15.76 -18.89 2.51
C ASN A 22 14.43 -19.62 2.21
N ALA A 23 14.34 -20.91 2.54
CA ALA A 23 13.16 -21.74 2.36
C ALA A 23 11.89 -21.24 3.08
N GLU A 24 12.06 -20.49 4.15
CA GLU A 24 10.98 -19.88 4.91
C GLU A 24 10.59 -18.50 4.38
N LYS A 25 11.44 -17.86 3.56
CA LYS A 25 11.22 -16.51 3.05
C LYS A 25 10.60 -16.54 1.66
N GLU A 26 9.51 -15.82 1.50
CA GLU A 26 8.98 -15.43 0.19
C GLU A 26 9.45 -14.01 -0.09
N ILE A 27 10.10 -13.79 -1.24
CA ILE A 27 10.49 -12.44 -1.64
C ILE A 27 9.40 -11.88 -2.53
N HIS A 28 8.77 -10.82 -2.06
CA HIS A 28 7.71 -10.13 -2.75
C HIS A 28 8.29 -9.09 -3.71
N ASN A 29 7.85 -9.10 -4.98
CA ASN A 29 8.32 -8.16 -5.98
C ASN A 29 7.17 -7.54 -6.75
N VAL A 30 7.27 -6.24 -7.01
CA VAL A 30 6.26 -5.46 -7.74
C VAL A 30 6.93 -4.58 -8.78
N PHE A 31 6.39 -4.59 -9.99
CA PHE A 31 6.76 -3.67 -11.05
C PHE A 31 5.52 -3.15 -11.78
N SER A 32 5.66 -2.03 -12.47
CA SER A 32 4.63 -1.46 -13.33
C SER A 32 5.13 -1.35 -14.77
N LEU A 33 4.19 -1.36 -15.70
CA LEU A 33 4.39 -0.92 -17.07
C LEU A 33 3.62 0.39 -17.26
N CYS A 34 4.35 1.50 -17.38
CA CYS A 34 3.78 2.79 -17.70
C CYS A 34 3.76 2.97 -19.22
N PHE A 35 2.66 3.49 -19.76
CA PHE A 35 2.45 3.71 -21.19
C PHE A 35 2.40 5.23 -21.47
N PRO A 36 3.52 5.85 -21.90
CA PRO A 36 3.61 7.30 -22.04
C PRO A 36 2.60 7.91 -23.02
N ASP A 37 2.15 7.11 -23.99
CA ASP A 37 1.18 7.52 -25.00
C ASP A 37 -0.25 7.63 -24.46
N ILE A 38 -0.49 7.20 -23.21
CA ILE A 38 -1.81 7.21 -22.58
C ILE A 38 -1.84 8.34 -21.56
N PRO A 39 -2.85 9.23 -21.59
CA PRO A 39 -3.02 10.23 -20.55
C PRO A 39 -3.10 9.59 -19.16
N LYS A 40 -2.52 10.25 -18.15
CA LYS A 40 -2.57 9.78 -16.76
C LYS A 40 -4.00 9.43 -16.33
N GLY A 41 -4.22 8.18 -15.92
CA GLY A 41 -5.54 7.63 -15.60
C GLY A 41 -5.67 6.17 -16.00
N LYS A 42 -6.89 5.71 -16.30
CA LYS A 42 -7.13 4.29 -16.63
C LYS A 42 -6.31 3.82 -17.82
N GLY A 43 -5.60 2.72 -17.59
CA GLY A 43 -4.76 2.09 -18.58
C GLY A 43 -3.41 2.77 -18.79
N HIS A 44 -3.11 3.90 -18.12
CA HIS A 44 -1.78 4.53 -18.17
C HIS A 44 -0.70 3.64 -17.58
N CYS A 45 -1.03 2.90 -16.52
CA CYS A 45 -0.15 1.93 -15.89
C CYS A 45 -0.83 0.56 -15.81
N ALA A 46 -0.04 -0.49 -16.00
CA ALA A 46 -0.39 -1.86 -15.66
C ALA A 46 0.56 -2.34 -14.55
N PHE A 47 0.03 -2.94 -13.48
CA PHE A 47 0.81 -3.35 -12.33
C PHE A 47 0.90 -4.87 -12.26
N PHE A 48 2.10 -5.34 -11.91
CA PHE A 48 2.43 -6.76 -11.92
C PHE A 48 3.13 -7.15 -10.63
N LYS A 49 2.66 -8.23 -10.02
CA LYS A 49 3.23 -8.81 -8.80
C LYS A 49 3.82 -10.19 -9.09
N MET A 50 4.93 -10.51 -8.42
CA MET A 50 5.59 -11.82 -8.48
C MET A 50 6.24 -12.14 -7.14
N ASN A 51 6.03 -13.35 -6.65
CA ASN A 51 6.74 -13.89 -5.50
C ASN A 51 7.90 -14.74 -5.99
N ILE A 52 9.06 -14.58 -5.36
CA ILE A 52 10.24 -15.41 -5.63
C ILE A 52 10.49 -16.28 -4.40
N ILE A 53 10.61 -17.59 -4.63
CA ILE A 53 10.78 -18.59 -3.57
C ILE A 53 11.86 -19.61 -3.95
N SER A 54 12.48 -20.26 -2.96
CA SER A 54 13.34 -21.41 -3.21
C SER A 54 12.53 -22.65 -3.58
N GLU A 55 13.19 -23.68 -4.14
CA GLU A 55 12.58 -25.00 -4.35
C GLU A 55 12.00 -25.60 -3.06
N GLU A 56 12.70 -25.45 -1.94
CA GLU A 56 12.23 -25.93 -0.64
C GLU A 56 10.98 -25.16 -0.17
N GLY A 57 10.96 -23.84 -0.38
CA GLY A 57 9.77 -23.02 -0.15
C GLY A 57 8.60 -23.41 -1.05
N ALA A 58 8.87 -23.75 -2.31
CA ALA A 58 7.85 -24.22 -3.26
C ALA A 58 7.22 -25.53 -2.79
N ASN A 59 8.03 -26.51 -2.38
CA ASN A 59 7.56 -27.77 -1.82
C ASN A 59 6.70 -27.56 -0.57
N ARG A 60 7.11 -26.66 0.32
CA ARG A 60 6.36 -26.32 1.54
C ARG A 60 4.99 -25.72 1.25
N LEU A 61 4.89 -24.91 0.19
CA LEU A 61 3.68 -24.19 -0.20
C LEU A 61 2.83 -24.92 -1.25
N ASP A 62 3.21 -26.15 -1.60
CA ASP A 62 2.58 -26.95 -2.67
C ASP A 62 2.53 -26.18 -4.01
N ILE A 63 3.67 -25.61 -4.39
CA ILE A 63 3.89 -24.87 -5.63
C ILE A 63 4.77 -25.73 -6.55
N PRO A 64 4.39 -25.94 -7.83
CA PRO A 64 5.22 -26.70 -8.77
C PRO A 64 6.60 -26.05 -8.95
N LEU A 65 7.64 -26.86 -9.16
CA LEU A 65 9.02 -26.37 -9.31
C LEU A 65 9.23 -25.57 -10.59
N GLU A 66 8.41 -25.82 -11.62
CA GLU A 66 8.32 -24.97 -12.81
C GLU A 66 7.70 -23.59 -12.54
N GLY A 67 7.25 -23.35 -11.30
CA GLY A 67 6.51 -22.17 -10.89
C GLY A 67 5.02 -22.27 -11.19
N LYS A 68 4.30 -21.21 -10.84
CA LYS A 68 2.91 -20.99 -11.25
C LYS A 68 2.67 -19.49 -11.40
N ARG A 69 1.54 -19.07 -11.96
CA ARG A 69 1.18 -17.64 -12.04
C ARG A 69 1.43 -16.95 -10.69
N GLY A 70 2.26 -15.91 -10.71
CA GLY A 70 2.64 -15.14 -9.52
C GLY A 70 3.76 -15.74 -8.66
N TYR A 71 4.35 -16.86 -9.05
CA TYR A 71 5.44 -17.51 -8.34
C TYR A 71 6.57 -17.93 -9.29
N LEU A 72 7.76 -17.40 -9.02
CA LEU A 72 9.02 -17.80 -9.63
C LEU A 72 9.80 -18.65 -8.62
N VAL A 73 9.99 -19.93 -8.94
CA VAL A 73 10.82 -20.83 -8.15
C VAL A 73 12.25 -20.73 -8.64
N ILE A 74 13.18 -20.52 -7.71
CA ILE A 74 14.61 -20.42 -8.00
C ILE A 74 15.33 -21.63 -7.39
N SER A 75 16.03 -22.35 -8.24
CA SER A 75 16.92 -23.47 -7.89
C SER A 75 18.28 -23.02 -7.35
N ASP A 76 18.77 -21.88 -7.84
CA ASP A 76 20.11 -21.35 -7.55
C ASP A 76 20.06 -20.00 -6.81
N ALA A 77 21.16 -19.25 -6.81
CA ALA A 77 21.18 -17.89 -6.30
C ALA A 77 20.62 -16.90 -7.32
N ILE A 78 19.87 -15.91 -6.86
CA ILE A 78 19.29 -14.85 -7.71
C ILE A 78 19.64 -13.47 -7.14
N SER A 79 19.86 -12.49 -8.03
CA SER A 79 20.04 -11.07 -7.69
C SER A 79 18.89 -10.23 -8.25
N GLN A 80 18.76 -8.98 -7.77
CA GLN A 80 17.85 -8.01 -8.37
C GLN A 80 18.05 -7.85 -9.88
N ASN A 81 19.30 -7.81 -10.34
CA ASN A 81 19.60 -7.65 -11.77
C ASN A 81 19.20 -8.87 -12.59
N ASP A 82 19.32 -10.08 -12.03
CA ASP A 82 18.83 -11.30 -12.68
C ASP A 82 17.29 -11.27 -12.79
N PHE A 83 16.59 -10.86 -11.73
CA PHE A 83 15.13 -10.71 -11.77
C PHE A 83 14.66 -9.64 -12.77
N LYS A 84 15.31 -8.46 -12.79
CA LYS A 84 15.01 -7.40 -13.75
C LYS A 84 15.13 -7.90 -15.19
N LYS A 85 16.19 -8.64 -15.51
CA LYS A 85 16.37 -9.26 -16.85
C LYS A 85 15.28 -10.26 -17.20
N ILE A 86 14.83 -11.08 -16.24
CA ILE A 86 13.73 -12.02 -16.45
C ILE A 86 12.46 -11.26 -16.82
N VAL A 87 12.12 -10.22 -16.08
CA VAL A 87 10.95 -9.37 -16.34
C VAL A 87 11.09 -8.65 -17.68
N GLU A 88 12.21 -7.99 -17.94
CA GLU A 88 12.47 -7.27 -19.20
C GLU A 88 12.35 -8.18 -20.43
N THR A 89 12.91 -9.39 -20.35
CA THR A 89 12.82 -10.39 -21.44
C THR A 89 11.37 -10.77 -21.69
N ARG A 90 10.61 -11.12 -20.65
CA ARG A 90 9.20 -11.52 -20.79
C ARG A 90 8.31 -10.39 -21.30
N VAL A 91 8.52 -9.17 -20.81
CA VAL A 91 7.79 -7.98 -21.28
C VAL A 91 8.07 -7.77 -22.76
N THR A 92 9.34 -7.80 -23.17
CA THR A 92 9.72 -7.64 -24.58
C THR A 92 9.08 -8.72 -25.45
N GLU A 93 9.20 -9.99 -25.06
CA GLU A 93 8.59 -11.12 -25.79
C GLU A 93 7.07 -11.00 -25.93
N ALA A 94 6.37 -10.53 -24.90
CA ALA A 94 4.92 -10.36 -24.94
C ALA A 94 4.51 -9.22 -25.90
N PHE A 95 5.22 -8.09 -25.88
CA PHE A 95 4.94 -6.94 -26.75
C PHE A 95 5.41 -7.13 -28.20
N ASP A 96 6.32 -8.08 -28.46
CA ASP A 96 6.74 -8.45 -29.82
C ASP A 96 5.69 -9.33 -30.54
N LYS A 97 4.87 -10.07 -29.80
CA LYS A 97 3.91 -11.06 -30.35
C LYS A 97 2.52 -10.50 -30.64
N GLY A 98 2.12 -9.42 -29.98
CA GLY A 98 0.72 -8.99 -29.99
C GLY A 98 0.53 -7.51 -29.73
N ASN A 99 -0.74 -7.09 -29.74
CA ASN A 99 -1.10 -5.74 -29.31
C ASN A 99 -1.04 -5.62 -27.78
N ARG A 100 -1.21 -4.40 -27.24
CA ARG A 100 -1.11 -4.15 -25.79
C ARG A 100 -2.00 -5.07 -24.96
N SER A 101 -3.25 -5.27 -25.37
CA SER A 101 -4.18 -6.12 -24.63
C SER A 101 -3.73 -7.58 -24.59
N GLU A 102 -3.23 -8.09 -25.71
CA GLU A 102 -2.71 -9.45 -25.82
C GLU A 102 -1.42 -9.62 -25.01
N ALA A 103 -0.51 -8.66 -25.09
CA ALA A 103 0.74 -8.66 -24.33
C ALA A 103 0.48 -8.65 -22.81
N LEU A 104 -0.45 -7.79 -22.36
CA LEU A 104 -0.88 -7.73 -20.96
C LEU A 104 -1.53 -9.05 -20.49
N GLN A 105 -2.33 -9.70 -21.34
CA GLN A 105 -2.90 -11.01 -21.04
C GLN A 105 -1.84 -12.12 -20.98
N GLU A 106 -0.84 -12.11 -21.88
CA GLU A 106 0.29 -13.04 -21.85
C GLU A 106 1.11 -12.86 -20.57
N LEU A 107 1.44 -11.61 -20.21
CA LEU A 107 2.16 -11.30 -18.98
C LEU A 107 1.37 -11.76 -17.75
N ASN A 108 0.04 -11.64 -17.75
CA ASN A 108 -0.82 -12.13 -16.66
C ASN A 108 -0.77 -13.66 -16.45
N GLN A 109 -0.30 -14.44 -17.42
CA GLN A 109 -0.13 -15.89 -17.24
C GLN A 109 1.07 -16.20 -16.34
N PHE A 110 2.06 -15.32 -16.32
CA PHE A 110 3.30 -15.47 -15.55
C PHE A 110 3.28 -14.63 -14.28
N PHE A 111 2.98 -13.34 -14.44
CA PHE A 111 2.85 -12.36 -13.37
C PHE A 111 1.40 -12.29 -12.92
N ILE A 112 1.16 -11.85 -11.70
CA ILE A 112 -0.18 -11.45 -11.28
C ILE A 112 -0.40 -10.06 -11.86
N HIS A 113 -1.15 -9.99 -12.97
CA HIS A 113 -1.60 -8.73 -13.53
C HIS A 113 -2.76 -8.20 -12.70
N THR A 114 -2.57 -7.08 -12.02
CA THR A 114 -3.62 -6.39 -11.26
C THR A 114 -4.27 -5.34 -12.16
N ASP A 115 -4.78 -5.79 -13.32
CA ASP A 115 -5.28 -5.00 -14.45
C ASP A 115 -6.57 -4.22 -14.16
N LEU A 116 -7.18 -4.48 -13.01
CA LEU A 116 -8.40 -3.81 -12.61
C LEU A 116 -8.04 -2.57 -11.79
N ASP A 117 -7.60 -1.54 -12.49
CA ASP A 117 -7.42 -0.22 -11.89
C ASP A 117 -8.74 0.56 -11.92
N PHE A 118 -9.40 0.60 -10.78
CA PHE A 118 -10.69 1.26 -10.61
C PHE A 118 -10.57 2.75 -10.27
N ARG A 119 -9.36 3.34 -10.28
CA ARG A 119 -9.15 4.74 -9.86
C ARG A 119 -10.04 5.74 -10.60
N ASP A 120 -10.33 5.48 -11.88
CA ASP A 120 -11.16 6.36 -12.70
C ASP A 120 -12.62 6.43 -12.21
N GLU A 121 -13.13 5.40 -11.54
CA GLU A 121 -14.45 5.44 -10.93
C GLU A 121 -14.53 6.48 -9.80
N PHE A 122 -13.41 6.66 -9.08
CA PHE A 122 -13.28 7.58 -7.95
C PHE A 122 -12.80 8.97 -8.35
N ARG A 123 -12.51 9.21 -9.64
CA ARG A 123 -12.02 10.51 -10.11
C ARG A 123 -13.03 11.64 -9.94
N LYS A 124 -14.33 11.34 -10.08
CA LYS A 124 -15.41 12.30 -9.81
C LYS A 124 -15.46 12.73 -8.33
N ASP A 125 -14.84 11.96 -7.46
CA ASP A 125 -14.83 12.14 -6.02
C ASP A 125 -13.58 12.86 -5.51
N LEU A 126 -12.65 13.18 -6.41
CA LEU A 126 -11.45 13.92 -6.08
C LEU A 126 -11.79 15.39 -5.80
N ILE A 127 -11.17 15.94 -4.76
CA ILE A 127 -11.19 17.38 -4.46
C ILE A 127 -9.76 17.93 -4.50
N PRO A 128 -9.56 19.24 -4.72
CA PRO A 128 -8.23 19.84 -4.68
C PRO A 128 -7.51 19.56 -3.35
N VAL A 129 -6.20 19.33 -3.40
CA VAL A 129 -5.40 18.96 -2.23
C VAL A 129 -5.49 19.98 -1.08
N GLU A 130 -5.56 21.28 -1.38
CA GLU A 130 -5.71 22.31 -0.36
C GLU A 130 -7.09 22.26 0.31
N GLU A 131 -8.15 21.95 -0.44
CA GLU A 131 -9.49 21.75 0.13
C GLU A 131 -9.53 20.50 1.00
N LEU A 132 -8.85 19.42 0.57
CA LEU A 132 -8.72 18.21 1.37
C LEU A 132 -7.97 18.44 2.68
N ARG A 133 -6.89 19.23 2.67
CA ARG A 133 -6.16 19.61 3.89
C ARG A 133 -7.07 20.36 4.87
N ILE A 134 -7.83 21.35 4.39
CA ILE A 134 -8.77 22.12 5.21
C ILE A 134 -9.87 21.21 5.77
N LEU A 135 -10.37 20.28 4.95
CA LEU A 135 -11.39 19.32 5.35
C LEU A 135 -10.89 18.39 6.47
N ILE A 136 -9.71 17.79 6.31
CA ILE A 136 -9.09 16.95 7.34
C ILE A 136 -8.85 17.75 8.61
N ASP A 137 -8.25 18.94 8.48
CA ASP A 137 -7.93 19.80 9.60
C ASP A 137 -9.18 20.14 10.45
N SER A 138 -10.26 20.55 9.78
CA SER A 138 -11.53 20.90 10.43
C SER A 138 -12.23 19.67 11.03
N ALA A 139 -12.27 18.54 10.31
CA ALA A 139 -12.97 17.34 10.76
C ALA A 139 -12.34 16.69 11.99
N PHE A 140 -11.03 16.85 12.17
CA PHE A 140 -10.28 16.29 13.27
C PHE A 140 -9.87 17.32 14.34
N GLU A 141 -10.33 18.58 14.23
CA GLU A 141 -9.94 19.67 15.14
C GLU A 141 -10.10 19.33 16.62
N THR A 142 -11.17 18.62 16.99
CA THR A 142 -11.48 18.32 18.41
C THR A 142 -10.97 16.96 18.87
N VAL A 143 -10.18 16.26 18.04
CA VAL A 143 -9.67 14.93 18.41
C VAL A 143 -8.54 15.07 19.41
N VAL A 144 -8.72 14.42 20.56
CA VAL A 144 -7.74 14.33 21.63
C VAL A 144 -7.27 12.88 21.78
N ARG A 145 -6.03 12.70 22.22
CA ARG A 145 -5.39 11.37 22.31
C ARG A 145 -6.01 10.47 23.38
N GLY A 146 -6.55 11.05 24.44
CA GLY A 146 -7.10 10.30 25.57
C GLY A 146 -6.05 9.36 26.18
N ASN A 147 -6.44 8.10 26.37
CA ASN A 147 -5.55 7.05 26.89
C ASN A 147 -4.94 6.19 25.77
N GLY A 148 -5.17 6.57 24.51
CA GLY A 148 -4.63 5.84 23.36
C GLY A 148 -3.11 5.70 23.41
N THR A 149 -2.64 4.60 22.84
CA THR A 149 -1.21 4.32 22.64
C THR A 149 -0.57 5.48 21.86
N THR A 150 0.57 5.95 22.36
CA THR A 150 1.38 7.02 21.76
C THR A 150 2.35 6.47 20.72
N LEU A 151 2.97 7.35 19.92
CA LEU A 151 3.88 6.94 18.87
C LEU A 151 5.10 6.20 19.46
N HIS A 152 5.74 6.74 20.51
CA HIS A 152 6.92 6.11 21.09
C HIS A 152 6.55 4.87 21.92
N GLU A 153 5.35 4.79 22.51
CA GLU A 153 4.85 3.53 23.06
C GLU A 153 4.68 2.45 21.98
N ALA A 154 4.17 2.82 20.80
CA ALA A 154 4.01 1.89 19.69
C ALA A 154 5.36 1.39 19.16
N VAL A 155 6.35 2.28 19.03
CA VAL A 155 7.73 1.93 18.66
C VAL A 155 8.36 1.02 19.71
N ALA A 156 8.24 1.35 20.99
CA ALA A 156 8.76 0.52 22.08
C ALA A 156 8.15 -0.90 22.10
N LYS A 157 6.87 -1.03 21.72
CA LYS A 157 6.21 -2.34 21.58
C LYS A 157 6.77 -3.13 20.40
N ASP A 158 7.01 -2.48 19.27
CA ASP A 158 7.63 -3.09 18.08
C ASP A 158 9.06 -3.57 18.37
N ASP A 159 9.80 -2.79 19.16
CA ASP A 159 11.15 -3.13 19.64
C ASP A 159 11.17 -4.21 20.75
N TYR A 160 10.00 -4.77 21.10
CA TYR A 160 9.84 -5.78 22.15
C TYR A 160 10.37 -5.35 23.53
N LEU A 161 10.29 -4.06 23.86
CA LEU A 161 10.70 -3.54 25.16
C LEU A 161 9.75 -4.00 26.28
N SER A 162 10.19 -3.87 27.53
CA SER A 162 9.37 -4.22 28.70
C SER A 162 8.17 -3.28 28.88
N GLU A 163 7.13 -3.73 29.61
CA GLU A 163 5.95 -2.89 29.89
C GLU A 163 6.32 -1.57 30.59
N GLU A 164 7.34 -1.58 31.47
CA GLU A 164 7.82 -0.38 32.15
C GLU A 164 8.49 0.60 31.17
N GLU A 165 9.26 0.09 30.21
CA GLU A 165 9.92 0.90 29.17
C GLU A 165 8.90 1.47 28.18
N VAL A 166 7.91 0.68 27.77
CA VAL A 166 6.78 1.16 26.96
C VAL A 166 6.06 2.32 27.66
N LEU A 167 5.70 2.15 28.93
CA LEU A 167 5.05 3.23 29.70
C LEU A 167 5.96 4.46 29.89
N ALA A 168 7.27 4.27 29.96
CA ALA A 168 8.22 5.37 30.04
C ALA A 168 8.30 6.17 28.72
N ALA A 169 8.25 5.47 27.58
CA ALA A 169 8.32 6.06 26.24
C ALA A 169 7.18 7.07 25.97
N ARG A 170 6.02 6.89 26.61
CA ARG A 170 4.89 7.84 26.55
C ARG A 170 5.28 9.29 26.87
N LYS A 171 6.32 9.49 27.68
CA LYS A 171 6.80 10.83 28.09
C LYS A 171 7.47 11.60 26.95
N GLU A 172 7.86 10.92 25.88
CA GLU A 172 8.46 11.52 24.69
C GLU A 172 7.39 12.18 23.80
N ASP A 173 6.15 11.69 23.87
CA ASP A 173 5.00 12.24 23.17
C ASP A 173 4.28 13.30 24.01
N THR A 174 4.86 14.50 24.04
CA THR A 174 4.40 15.67 24.82
C THR A 174 3.34 16.54 24.13
N GLU A 175 3.04 16.24 22.89
CA GLU A 175 2.10 16.92 22.02
C GLU A 175 0.65 16.79 22.54
N LEU A 176 -0.06 17.91 22.57
CA LEU A 176 -1.44 17.96 23.07
C LEU A 176 -2.45 17.81 21.94
N HIS A 177 -2.03 18.15 20.72
CA HIS A 177 -2.84 18.12 19.53
C HIS A 177 -2.13 17.36 18.42
N TRP A 178 -2.88 16.61 17.61
CA TRP A 178 -2.33 15.87 16.48
C TRP A 178 -1.57 16.76 15.46
N ARG A 179 -1.85 18.07 15.43
CA ARG A 179 -1.17 19.05 14.57
C ARG A 179 0.26 19.31 14.99
N ASP A 180 0.55 19.06 16.27
CA ASP A 180 1.85 19.30 16.89
C ASP A 180 2.74 18.05 16.80
N VAL A 181 2.24 16.94 16.26
CA VAL A 181 3.02 15.72 16.02
C VAL A 181 4.14 16.04 15.03
N PRO A 182 5.42 15.89 15.40
CA PRO A 182 6.53 16.22 14.52
C PRO A 182 6.54 15.33 13.28
N SER A 183 6.67 15.94 12.10
CA SER A 183 6.79 15.19 10.84
C SER A 183 8.01 14.26 10.83
N GLU A 184 9.08 14.61 11.55
CA GLU A 184 10.26 13.76 11.70
C GLU A 184 9.96 12.45 12.45
N HIS A 185 9.08 12.46 13.44
CA HIS A 185 8.66 11.24 14.13
C HIS A 185 7.87 10.34 13.17
N LEU A 186 6.95 10.91 12.40
CA LEU A 186 6.19 10.16 11.39
C LEU A 186 7.09 9.57 10.29
N ALA A 187 8.12 10.30 9.87
CA ALA A 187 9.07 9.84 8.86
C ALA A 187 10.03 8.77 9.38
N ASN A 188 10.48 8.88 10.64
CA ASN A 188 11.47 7.97 11.22
C ASN A 188 10.85 6.66 11.72
N TYR A 189 9.55 6.64 12.01
CA TYR A 189 8.86 5.48 12.56
C TYR A 189 7.65 5.05 11.72
N PRO A 190 7.83 4.68 10.44
CA PRO A 190 6.73 4.40 9.51
C PRO A 190 5.72 3.34 9.97
N ASP A 191 6.16 2.35 10.77
CA ASP A 191 5.36 1.18 11.11
C ASP A 191 4.59 1.31 12.44
N PHE A 192 4.76 2.42 13.16
CA PHE A 192 4.15 2.64 14.48
C PHE A 192 2.62 2.44 14.48
N SER A 193 1.95 2.78 13.38
CA SER A 193 0.49 2.70 13.24
C SER A 193 -0.08 1.28 13.46
N ILE A 194 0.74 0.24 13.25
CA ILE A 194 0.36 -1.17 13.42
C ILE A 194 0.16 -1.52 14.91
N PHE A 195 0.86 -0.81 15.80
CA PHE A 195 0.89 -1.08 17.24
C PHE A 195 0.03 -0.11 18.06
N LEU A 196 -0.70 0.78 17.37
CA LEU A 196 -1.69 1.66 17.99
C LEU A 196 -2.96 0.89 18.33
N ASP A 197 -3.57 1.23 19.45
CA ASP A 197 -4.98 0.92 19.69
C ASP A 197 -5.88 1.88 18.89
N PHE A 198 -7.20 1.66 18.92
CA PHE A 198 -8.15 2.49 18.16
C PHE A 198 -8.19 3.95 18.62
N GLU A 199 -7.93 4.25 19.90
CA GLU A 199 -7.88 5.66 20.38
C GLU A 199 -6.64 6.37 19.84
N GLY A 200 -5.48 5.73 19.93
CA GLY A 200 -4.21 6.22 19.39
C GLY A 200 -4.28 6.36 17.88
N LEU A 201 -4.80 5.35 17.17
CA LEU A 201 -4.95 5.41 15.72
C LEU A 201 -5.86 6.57 15.29
N ARG A 202 -6.99 6.78 15.97
CA ARG A 202 -7.87 7.93 15.70
C ARG A 202 -7.14 9.27 15.86
N TYR A 203 -6.29 9.39 16.89
CA TYR A 203 -5.52 10.59 17.16
C TYR A 203 -4.45 10.88 16.11
N TYR A 204 -3.66 9.87 15.72
CA TYR A 204 -2.57 10.05 14.76
C TYR A 204 -3.02 10.03 13.29
N LEU A 205 -4.19 9.48 12.98
CA LEU A 205 -4.72 9.41 11.62
C LEU A 205 -4.68 10.75 10.85
N PRO A 206 -5.19 11.89 11.37
CA PRO A 206 -5.08 13.18 10.67
C PRO A 206 -3.64 13.66 10.48
N ALA A 207 -2.75 13.43 11.45
CA ALA A 207 -1.34 13.79 11.33
C ALA A 207 -0.66 13.02 10.20
N VAL A 208 -0.93 11.71 10.12
CA VAL A 208 -0.42 10.82 9.05
C VAL A 208 -1.00 11.21 7.69
N MET A 209 -2.30 11.50 7.59
CA MET A 209 -2.91 11.96 6.34
C MET A 209 -2.31 13.29 5.86
N ILE A 210 -2.16 14.28 6.75
CA ILE A 210 -1.54 15.57 6.40
C ILE A 210 -0.06 15.40 6.00
N PHE A 211 0.68 14.54 6.71
CA PHE A 211 2.05 14.18 6.35
C PHE A 211 2.10 13.63 4.92
N ALA A 212 1.27 12.64 4.60
CA ALA A 212 1.21 12.06 3.25
C ALA A 212 0.89 13.15 2.20
N LEU A 213 -0.09 14.03 2.43
CA LEU A 213 -0.41 15.12 1.50
C LEU A 213 0.74 16.13 1.30
N ASN A 214 1.66 16.25 2.25
CA ASN A 214 2.79 17.18 2.17
C ASN A 214 4.03 16.54 1.53
N PHE A 215 4.23 15.23 1.72
CA PHE A 215 5.46 14.52 1.36
C PHE A 215 5.31 13.45 0.29
N ASN A 216 4.10 13.24 -0.25
CA ASN A 216 3.78 12.26 -1.29
C ASN A 216 4.77 12.21 -2.47
N HIS A 217 5.34 13.35 -2.87
CA HIS A 217 6.34 13.43 -3.95
C HIS A 217 7.64 12.67 -3.67
N ARG A 218 7.88 12.24 -2.42
CA ARG A 218 9.10 11.54 -2.00
C ARG A 218 8.99 10.02 -2.09
N LYS A 219 7.79 9.45 -2.32
CA LYS A 219 7.53 8.01 -2.21
C LYS A 219 8.16 7.41 -0.95
N ASP A 220 7.93 8.07 0.19
CA ASP A 220 8.35 7.52 1.47
C ASP A 220 7.31 6.53 2.00
N TRP A 221 7.80 5.54 2.75
CA TRP A 221 6.96 4.45 3.27
C TRP A 221 5.80 4.94 4.14
N THR A 222 6.00 6.04 4.87
CA THR A 222 4.96 6.64 5.71
C THR A 222 3.79 7.18 4.88
N SER A 223 4.07 7.83 3.73
CA SER A 223 3.02 8.33 2.83
C SER A 223 2.20 7.19 2.24
N GLU A 224 2.84 6.10 1.80
CA GLU A 224 2.13 4.91 1.29
C GLU A 224 1.29 4.27 2.41
N ARG A 225 1.86 4.08 3.61
CA ARG A 225 1.18 3.51 4.78
C ARG A 225 -0.10 4.25 5.14
N ALA A 226 -0.15 5.57 4.95
CA ALA A 226 -1.34 6.38 5.21
C ALA A 226 -2.57 5.89 4.41
N TYR A 227 -2.37 5.44 3.17
CA TYR A 227 -3.41 4.85 2.35
C TYR A 227 -3.86 3.48 2.88
N TRP A 228 -2.87 2.65 3.25
CA TRP A 228 -3.10 1.28 3.75
C TRP A 228 -3.71 1.20 5.15
N ILE A 229 -3.71 2.29 5.93
CA ILE A 229 -4.47 2.35 7.19
C ILE A 229 -5.98 2.30 6.93
N LEU A 230 -6.44 2.88 5.82
CA LEU A 230 -7.86 3.00 5.50
C LEU A 230 -8.38 1.84 4.64
N LEU A 231 -7.49 0.98 4.16
CA LEU A 231 -7.82 -0.07 3.21
C LEU A 231 -7.21 -1.40 3.67
N PRO A 232 -7.69 -2.56 3.18
CA PRO A 232 -7.04 -3.81 3.51
C PRO A 232 -5.56 -3.77 3.08
N ASN A 233 -4.66 -4.07 4.01
CA ASN A 233 -3.26 -4.33 3.68
C ASN A 233 -3.14 -5.74 3.07
N ILE A 234 -2.57 -5.84 1.87
CA ILE A 234 -2.58 -7.06 1.06
C ILE A 234 -1.17 -7.52 0.80
N ALA A 235 -0.77 -8.55 1.57
CA ALA A 235 0.43 -9.31 1.22
C ALA A 235 0.25 -9.94 -0.18
N PRO A 236 1.28 -10.03 -1.03
CA PRO A 236 1.13 -10.60 -2.37
C PRO A 236 0.60 -12.04 -2.42
N ARG A 237 0.84 -12.85 -1.37
CA ARG A 237 0.24 -14.20 -1.20
C ARG A 237 -1.30 -14.19 -1.05
N ASN A 238 -1.86 -13.02 -0.82
CA ASN A 238 -3.27 -12.76 -0.53
C ASN A 238 -3.97 -11.98 -1.66
N ALA A 239 -3.25 -11.60 -2.71
CA ALA A 239 -3.82 -10.93 -3.87
C ALA A 239 -4.89 -11.81 -4.56
N GLY A 240 -6.02 -11.22 -4.92
CA GLY A 240 -7.15 -11.90 -5.55
C GLY A 240 -7.99 -12.76 -4.60
N LYS A 241 -7.84 -12.58 -3.28
CA LYS A 241 -8.67 -13.28 -2.26
C LYS A 241 -9.90 -12.46 -1.82
N GLY A 242 -10.17 -11.32 -2.45
CA GLY A 242 -11.33 -10.48 -2.17
C GLY A 242 -11.24 -9.83 -0.78
N TYR A 243 -10.05 -9.35 -0.39
CA TYR A 243 -9.83 -8.87 0.98
C TYR A 243 -10.67 -7.63 1.32
N GLY A 244 -10.87 -6.70 0.38
CA GLY A 244 -11.76 -5.56 0.59
C GLY A 244 -13.21 -5.94 0.84
N GLU A 245 -13.66 -7.11 0.35
CA GLU A 245 -14.99 -7.61 0.68
C GLU A 245 -15.08 -7.98 2.16
N ARG A 246 -14.00 -8.51 2.74
CA ARG A 246 -13.89 -8.90 4.15
C ARG A 246 -13.54 -7.73 5.07
N PHE A 247 -12.91 -6.68 4.55
CA PHE A 247 -12.64 -5.48 5.32
C PHE A 247 -13.96 -4.77 5.65
N ASP A 248 -14.31 -4.79 6.93
CA ASP A 248 -15.51 -4.16 7.45
C ASP A 248 -15.24 -2.68 7.75
N VAL A 249 -15.37 -1.85 6.71
CA VAL A 249 -15.19 -0.41 6.78
C VAL A 249 -16.10 0.24 7.83
N ALA A 250 -17.33 -0.25 7.98
CA ALA A 250 -18.28 0.31 8.94
C ALA A 250 -17.87 -0.01 10.38
N ALA A 251 -17.48 -1.26 10.66
CA ALA A 251 -16.95 -1.64 11.97
C ALA A 251 -15.63 -0.89 12.27
N PHE A 252 -14.75 -0.74 11.29
CA PHE A 252 -13.50 0.01 11.44
C PHE A 252 -13.76 1.48 11.79
N ALA A 253 -14.61 2.17 11.03
CA ALA A 253 -14.99 3.55 11.31
C ALA A 253 -15.68 3.70 12.68
N ASN A 254 -16.51 2.73 13.07
CA ASN A 254 -17.18 2.70 14.37
C ASN A 254 -16.20 2.47 15.53
N ASN A 255 -15.23 1.57 15.38
CA ASN A 255 -14.21 1.30 16.39
C ASN A 255 -13.30 2.52 16.63
N LEU A 256 -13.01 3.27 15.56
CA LEU A 256 -12.33 4.56 15.63
C LEU A 256 -13.25 5.70 16.12
N ASN A 257 -14.55 5.45 16.34
CA ASN A 257 -15.54 6.43 16.73
C ASN A 257 -15.54 7.67 15.81
N LEU A 258 -15.44 7.45 14.49
CA LEU A 258 -15.36 8.53 13.51
C LEU A 258 -16.71 9.24 13.36
N THR A 259 -16.68 10.57 13.32
CA THR A 259 -17.84 11.39 12.93
C THR A 259 -18.06 11.33 11.42
N GLN A 260 -19.22 11.78 10.95
CA GLN A 260 -19.49 11.85 9.51
C GLN A 260 -18.45 12.72 8.77
N ALA A 261 -18.04 13.85 9.35
CA ALA A 261 -17.02 14.70 8.75
C ALA A 261 -15.65 13.99 8.65
N GLN A 262 -15.29 13.18 9.66
CA GLN A 262 -14.07 12.39 9.67
C GLN A 262 -14.12 11.27 8.63
N ILE A 263 -15.25 10.57 8.50
CA ILE A 263 -15.47 9.55 7.47
C ILE A 263 -15.33 10.14 6.06
N ILE A 264 -15.96 11.30 5.81
CA ILE A 264 -15.83 11.99 4.52
C ILE A 264 -14.36 12.35 4.25
N SER A 265 -13.64 12.86 5.26
CA SER A 265 -12.23 13.21 5.15
C SER A 265 -11.37 11.99 4.79
N CYS A 266 -11.55 10.87 5.49
CA CYS A 266 -10.85 9.61 5.21
C CYS A 266 -11.13 9.12 3.78
N TYR A 267 -12.40 9.16 3.34
CA TYR A 267 -12.76 8.74 2.00
C TYR A 267 -12.14 9.63 0.91
N ARG A 268 -12.21 10.96 1.05
CA ARG A 268 -11.61 11.90 0.09
C ARG A 268 -10.09 11.78 0.07
N PHE A 269 -9.47 11.52 1.23
CA PHE A 269 -8.05 11.22 1.33
C PHE A 269 -7.68 9.92 0.60
N ALA A 270 -8.43 8.84 0.79
CA ALA A 270 -8.21 7.59 0.07
C ALA A 270 -8.34 7.79 -1.45
N CYS A 271 -9.30 8.58 -1.92
CA CYS A 271 -9.42 8.93 -3.34
C CYS A 271 -8.19 9.70 -3.86
N TYR A 272 -7.67 10.66 -3.08
CA TYR A 272 -6.47 11.40 -3.43
C TYR A 272 -5.26 10.47 -3.54
N MET A 273 -5.04 9.60 -2.55
CA MET A 273 -3.91 8.66 -2.58
C MET A 273 -4.02 7.68 -3.75
N ALA A 274 -5.20 7.10 -3.98
CA ALA A 274 -5.44 6.22 -5.11
C ALA A 274 -5.11 6.85 -6.48
N ILE A 275 -5.41 8.14 -6.66
CA ILE A 275 -5.37 8.81 -7.96
C ILE A 275 -4.10 9.66 -8.13
N GLU A 276 -3.90 10.63 -7.24
CA GLU A 276 -2.83 11.64 -7.34
C GLU A 276 -1.52 11.16 -6.72
N ALA A 277 -1.56 10.26 -5.71
CA ALA A 277 -0.37 9.56 -5.22
C ALA A 277 -0.02 8.30 -6.01
N GLU A 278 -0.84 7.96 -7.01
CA GLU A 278 -0.63 6.82 -7.89
C GLU A 278 -0.62 5.44 -7.17
N GLU A 279 -1.13 5.34 -5.93
CA GLU A 279 -1.29 4.06 -5.19
C GLU A 279 -2.20 3.07 -5.92
N GLY A 280 -3.18 3.59 -6.68
CA GLY A 280 -4.14 2.80 -7.45
C GLY A 280 -5.26 2.18 -6.61
N VAL A 281 -6.22 1.58 -7.30
CA VAL A 281 -7.30 0.79 -6.70
C VAL A 281 -7.41 -0.51 -7.47
N ASP A 282 -6.92 -1.61 -6.90
CA ASP A 282 -7.10 -2.94 -7.49
C ASP A 282 -8.42 -3.60 -7.05
N GLU A 283 -8.68 -4.82 -7.53
CA GLU A 283 -9.87 -5.61 -7.20
C GLU A 283 -10.05 -5.89 -5.71
N ASP A 284 -8.96 -5.93 -4.95
CA ASP A 284 -9.04 -6.16 -3.53
C ASP A 284 -9.27 -4.87 -2.75
N GLN A 285 -8.81 -3.69 -3.20
CA GLN A 285 -9.16 -2.41 -2.55
C GLN A 285 -10.54 -1.89 -2.98
N TYR A 286 -10.97 -2.19 -4.21
CA TYR A 286 -12.19 -1.66 -4.80
C TYR A 286 -13.44 -1.80 -3.92
N PRO A 287 -13.75 -2.98 -3.34
CA PRO A 287 -14.92 -3.12 -2.48
C PRO A 287 -14.84 -2.24 -1.22
N ALA A 288 -13.65 -2.07 -0.64
CA ALA A 288 -13.44 -1.21 0.52
C ALA A 288 -13.62 0.28 0.15
N MET A 289 -13.09 0.70 -1.00
CA MET A 289 -13.29 2.06 -1.54
C MET A 289 -14.78 2.36 -1.78
N CYS A 290 -15.54 1.42 -2.34
CA CYS A 290 -17.00 1.57 -2.51
C CYS A 290 -17.72 1.69 -1.17
N LYS A 291 -17.38 0.86 -0.17
CA LYS A 291 -17.95 0.95 1.17
C LYS A 291 -17.65 2.29 1.85
N TRP A 292 -16.44 2.82 1.70
CA TRP A 292 -16.09 4.16 2.18
C TRP A 292 -16.93 5.24 1.50
N ARG A 293 -17.11 5.17 0.17
CA ARG A 293 -17.97 6.10 -0.59
C ARG A 293 -19.40 6.11 -0.07
N THR A 294 -19.98 4.92 0.10
CA THR A 294 -21.35 4.75 0.62
C THR A 294 -21.46 5.31 2.05
N LEU A 295 -20.49 5.00 2.92
CA LEU A 295 -20.48 5.49 4.31
C LEU A 295 -20.30 7.02 4.37
N ALA A 296 -19.56 7.60 3.43
CA ALA A 296 -19.41 9.05 3.28
C ALA A 296 -20.68 9.74 2.74
N GLY A 297 -21.67 8.98 2.26
CA GLY A 297 -22.91 9.51 1.68
C GLY A 297 -22.73 10.17 0.31
N SER A 298 -21.79 9.67 -0.49
CA SER A 298 -21.43 10.24 -1.82
C SER A 298 -21.92 9.39 -3.01
N ASP A 299 -22.96 8.57 -2.81
CA ASP A 299 -23.57 7.74 -3.86
C ASP A 299 -24.60 8.50 -4.72
#